data_AF-A0A7V5C670-F1
#
_entry.id   AF-A0A7V5C670-F1
#
_cell.length_a   1.000
_cell.length_b   1.000
_cell.length_c   1.000
_cell.angle_alpha   90.00
_cell.angle_beta   90.00
_cell.angle_gamma   90.00
#
_symmetry.space_group_name_H-M   'P 1'
#
loop_
_entity.id
_entity.type
_entity.pdbx_description
1 polymer ?
#
loop_
_entity_poly.entity_id
_entity_poly.type
_entity_poly.pdbx_seq_one_letter_code
_entity_poly.pdbx_strand_id
1 'polypeptide(L)'
;MTPGRNVTMFLRAGLLLIICIWLPSLASAEFYRYKDENGVTRFTDNLAEVPEDQQPKSYKEPDDFLTPEQRAEKARNELLEDRKARETAQREEEKNRKEEKKSSLKGMKKEKAALDAEYAKIRQDEQALVKEKEKGLATSAAIKAQNEKMLRFKEKVAEYKEKQKAYTEKLDTFNSTKNK
;
A
#
# COMPACT_ATOMS: atom_id res chain seq x y z
N MET A 1 -36.02 -35.32 -28.30
CA MET A 1 -35.84 -34.02 -29.00
C MET A 1 -34.63 -33.34 -28.36
N THR A 2 -33.44 -33.46 -28.95
CA THR A 2 -32.16 -33.03 -28.35
C THR A 2 -31.82 -31.59 -28.74
N PRO A 3 -31.91 -30.60 -27.84
CA PRO A 3 -31.61 -29.19 -28.16
C PRO A 3 -30.11 -28.85 -28.13
N GLY A 4 -29.21 -29.85 -28.06
CA GLY A 4 -27.77 -29.63 -27.82
C GLY A 4 -26.89 -29.51 -29.07
N ARG A 5 -27.37 -29.91 -30.25
CA ARG A 5 -26.53 -29.97 -31.47
C ARG A 5 -26.34 -28.60 -32.14
N ASN A 6 -27.31 -27.70 -31.98
CA ASN A 6 -27.26 -26.39 -32.62
C ASN A 6 -26.44 -25.39 -31.78
N VAL A 7 -26.54 -25.43 -30.46
CA VAL A 7 -25.78 -24.54 -29.54
C VAL A 7 -24.27 -24.79 -29.66
N THR A 8 -23.84 -26.05 -29.79
CA THR A 8 -22.43 -26.40 -29.99
C THR A 8 -21.91 -25.99 -31.37
N MET A 9 -22.77 -25.95 -32.39
CA MET A 9 -22.43 -25.46 -33.73
C MET A 9 -22.32 -23.94 -33.78
N PHE A 10 -23.25 -23.21 -33.14
CA PHE A 10 -23.19 -21.75 -33.01
C PHE A 10 -21.99 -21.28 -32.15
N LEU A 11 -21.63 -22.02 -31.10
CA LEU A 11 -20.46 -21.73 -30.27
C LEU A 11 -19.14 -21.93 -31.05
N ARG A 12 -19.05 -22.99 -31.88
CA ARG A 12 -17.89 -23.23 -32.77
C ARG A 12 -17.79 -22.21 -33.89
N ALA A 13 -18.92 -21.83 -34.50
CA ALA A 13 -18.97 -20.79 -35.52
C ALA A 13 -18.60 -19.42 -34.95
N GLY A 14 -19.07 -19.08 -33.75
CA GLY A 14 -18.70 -17.85 -33.05
C GLY A 14 -17.20 -17.80 -32.71
N LEU A 15 -16.62 -18.91 -32.25
CA LEU A 15 -15.18 -19.00 -31.98
C LEU A 15 -14.34 -18.84 -33.26
N LEU A 16 -14.74 -19.49 -34.37
CA LEU A 16 -14.09 -19.32 -35.67
C LEU A 16 -14.17 -17.88 -36.18
N LEU A 17 -15.30 -17.21 -35.97
CA LEU A 17 -15.50 -15.83 -36.40
C LEU A 17 -14.64 -14.85 -35.60
N ILE A 18 -14.46 -15.07 -34.29
CA ILE A 18 -13.56 -14.29 -33.44
C ILE A 18 -12.09 -14.46 -33.89
N ILE A 19 -11.68 -15.69 -34.22
CA ILE A 19 -10.33 -15.96 -34.73
C ILE A 19 -10.10 -15.25 -36.07
N CYS A 20 -11.07 -15.30 -37.00
CA CYS A 20 -10.95 -14.60 -38.30
C CYS A 20 -10.87 -13.07 -38.17
N ILE A 21 -11.50 -12.47 -37.16
CA ILE A 21 -11.43 -11.02 -36.92
C ILE A 21 -10.09 -10.60 -36.29
N TRP A 22 -9.43 -11.49 -35.54
CA TRP A 22 -8.18 -11.19 -34.84
C TRP A 22 -6.90 -11.49 -35.65
N LEU A 23 -6.97 -12.33 -36.68
CA LEU A 23 -5.81 -12.65 -37.52
C LEU A 23 -5.21 -11.47 -38.34
N PRO A 24 -5.99 -10.49 -38.86
CA PRO A 24 -5.44 -9.42 -39.70
C PRO A 24 -4.54 -8.44 -38.94
N SER A 25 -4.65 -8.33 -37.62
CA SER A 25 -3.84 -7.39 -36.83
C SER A 25 -2.37 -7.82 -36.70
N LEU A 26 -2.02 -9.03 -37.14
CA LEU A 26 -0.62 -9.50 -37.22
C LEU A 26 0.03 -9.20 -38.57
N ALA A 27 -0.74 -8.75 -39.57
CA ALA A 27 -0.18 -8.34 -40.85
C ALA A 27 0.37 -6.91 -40.72
N SER A 28 1.68 -6.79 -40.51
CA SER A 28 2.41 -5.53 -40.64
C SER A 28 2.98 -5.46 -42.06
N ALA A 29 2.66 -4.40 -42.80
CA ALA A 29 3.30 -4.09 -44.07
C ALA A 29 4.28 -2.94 -43.83
N GLU A 30 5.56 -3.18 -44.14
CA GLU A 30 6.60 -2.16 -44.05
C GLU A 30 6.82 -1.53 -45.43
N PHE A 31 6.87 -0.19 -45.48
CA PHE A 31 7.22 0.55 -46.69
C PHE A 31 8.52 1.30 -46.46
N TYR A 32 9.48 1.13 -47.35
CA TYR A 32 10.78 1.77 -47.31
C TYR A 32 10.83 2.95 -48.27
N ARG A 33 11.46 4.05 -47.83
CA ARG A 33 11.64 5.27 -48.61
C ARG A 33 13.12 5.49 -48.87
N TYR A 34 13.51 5.60 -50.13
CA TYR A 34 14.91 5.84 -50.53
C TYR A 34 15.00 6.83 -51.71
N LYS A 35 16.20 7.36 -51.96
CA LYS A 35 16.48 8.21 -53.13
C LYS A 35 17.20 7.39 -54.20
N ASP A 36 16.69 7.48 -55.43
CA ASP A 36 17.34 6.88 -56.59
C ASP A 36 18.54 7.72 -57.07
N GLU A 37 19.27 7.22 -58.07
CA GLU A 37 20.46 7.87 -58.64
C GLU A 37 20.21 9.28 -59.19
N ASN A 38 18.94 9.61 -59.50
CA ASN A 38 18.52 10.91 -59.98
C ASN A 38 18.03 11.84 -58.84
N GLY A 39 18.14 11.39 -57.58
CA GLY A 39 17.70 12.11 -56.40
C GLY A 39 16.19 12.10 -56.17
N VAL A 40 15.43 11.30 -56.93
CA VAL A 40 13.97 11.19 -56.81
C VAL A 40 13.63 10.22 -55.69
N THR A 41 12.67 10.61 -54.85
CA THR A 41 12.20 9.75 -53.74
C THR A 41 11.31 8.64 -54.25
N ARG A 42 11.70 7.40 -54.00
CA ARG A 42 10.99 6.16 -54.34
C ARG A 42 10.50 5.49 -53.06
N PHE A 43 9.39 4.77 -53.17
CA PHE A 43 8.86 3.92 -52.11
C PHE A 43 8.82 2.48 -52.62
N THR A 44 9.32 1.55 -51.82
CA THR A 44 9.30 0.11 -52.13
C THR A 44 8.90 -0.66 -50.87
N ASP A 45 8.15 -1.74 -51.04
CA ASP A 45 7.84 -2.73 -50.00
C ASP A 45 8.95 -3.78 -49.86
N ASN A 46 9.92 -3.78 -50.79
CA ASN A 46 11.02 -4.71 -50.84
C ASN A 46 12.32 -4.07 -50.33
N LEU A 47 12.76 -4.45 -49.13
CA LEU A 47 14.01 -3.93 -48.53
C LEU A 47 15.25 -4.18 -49.41
N ALA A 48 15.26 -5.25 -50.22
CA ALA A 48 16.39 -5.58 -51.09
C ALA A 48 16.58 -4.59 -52.25
N GLU A 49 15.56 -3.79 -52.58
CA GLU A 49 15.63 -2.75 -53.60
C GLU A 49 16.19 -1.43 -53.06
N VAL A 50 16.27 -1.29 -51.73
CA VAL A 50 16.85 -0.12 -51.09
C VAL A 50 18.37 -0.25 -51.11
N PRO A 51 19.10 0.73 -51.68
CA PRO A 51 20.56 0.78 -51.65
C PRO A 51 21.10 0.57 -50.22
N GLU A 52 22.15 -0.23 -50.08
CA GLU A 52 22.69 -0.71 -48.78
C GLU A 52 23.08 0.44 -47.84
N ASP A 53 23.49 1.58 -48.41
CA ASP A 53 23.81 2.82 -47.70
C ASP A 53 22.58 3.57 -47.16
N GLN A 54 21.39 3.28 -47.69
CA GLN A 54 20.10 3.88 -47.31
C GLN A 54 19.17 2.92 -46.54
N GLN A 55 19.61 1.68 -46.31
CA GLN A 55 18.85 0.73 -45.49
C GLN A 55 18.84 1.19 -44.01
N PRO A 56 17.67 1.18 -43.35
CA PRO A 56 17.56 1.66 -41.97
C PRO A 56 18.32 0.74 -41.01
N LYS A 57 19.41 1.23 -40.41
CA LYS A 57 20.18 0.49 -39.38
C LYS A 57 19.52 0.52 -38.00
N SER A 58 18.61 1.47 -37.75
CA SER A 58 17.66 1.54 -36.62
C SER A 58 16.81 2.78 -36.82
N TYR A 59 15.48 2.65 -36.80
CA TYR A 59 14.57 3.80 -36.87
C TYR A 59 14.49 4.48 -35.50
N LYS A 60 14.92 5.74 -35.41
CA LYS A 60 14.50 6.66 -34.34
C LYS A 60 13.51 7.63 -34.95
N GLU A 61 12.31 7.71 -34.39
CA GLU A 61 11.39 8.80 -34.71
C GLU A 61 12.12 10.14 -34.53
N PRO A 62 12.02 11.07 -35.48
CA PRO A 62 12.49 12.43 -35.24
C PRO A 62 11.69 12.99 -34.06
N ASP A 63 12.40 13.48 -33.05
CA ASP A 63 11.81 14.27 -31.97
C ASP A 63 10.88 15.32 -32.60
N ASP A 64 9.63 15.31 -32.14
CA ASP A 64 8.54 16.29 -32.35
C ASP A 64 9.03 17.58 -33.04
N PHE A 65 8.36 18.01 -34.12
CA PHE A 65 8.65 19.20 -34.97
C PHE A 65 8.67 20.57 -34.24
N LEU A 66 8.96 20.60 -32.94
CA LEU A 66 9.08 21.74 -32.07
C LEU A 66 10.34 22.54 -32.39
N THR A 67 10.17 23.86 -32.48
CA THR A 67 11.27 24.82 -32.47
C THR A 67 12.05 24.73 -31.14
N PRO A 68 13.32 25.20 -31.10
CA PRO A 68 14.10 25.23 -29.86
C PRO A 68 13.39 25.94 -28.69
N GLU A 69 12.63 27.00 -28.98
CA GLU A 69 11.84 27.73 -27.98
C GLU A 69 10.68 26.88 -27.43
N GLN A 70 9.93 26.21 -28.31
CA GLN A 70 8.82 25.33 -27.91
C GLN A 70 9.32 24.11 -27.12
N ARG A 71 10.51 23.58 -27.45
CA ARG A 71 11.15 22.51 -26.68
C ARG A 71 11.55 22.98 -25.28
N ALA A 72 12.08 24.19 -25.16
CA ALA A 72 12.41 24.79 -23.87
C ALA A 72 11.17 25.06 -23.02
N GLU A 73 10.07 25.50 -23.64
CA GLU A 73 8.78 25.71 -22.96
C GLU A 73 8.18 24.38 -22.48
N LYS A 74 8.18 23.34 -23.33
CA LYS A 74 7.73 21.99 -22.97
C LYS A 74 8.51 21.45 -21.76
N ALA A 75 9.85 21.52 -21.80
CA ALA A 75 10.71 21.09 -20.70
C ALA A 75 10.44 21.88 -19.40
N ARG A 76 10.18 23.19 -19.49
CA ARG A 76 9.82 24.03 -18.34
C ARG A 76 8.46 23.63 -17.75
N ASN A 77 7.47 23.35 -18.59
CA ASN A 77 6.15 22.94 -18.13
C ASN A 77 6.20 21.54 -17.50
N GLU A 78 6.93 20.60 -18.09
CA GLU A 78 7.16 19.27 -17.52
C GLU A 78 7.85 19.36 -16.14
N LEU A 79 8.86 20.23 -15.99
CA LEU A 79 9.51 20.47 -14.70
C LEU A 79 8.56 21.07 -13.65
N LEU A 80 7.67 21.97 -14.07
CA LEU A 80 6.66 22.56 -13.17
C LEU A 80 5.62 21.53 -12.73
N GLU A 81 5.16 20.67 -13.63
CA GLU A 81 4.20 19.61 -13.31
C GLU A 81 4.84 18.52 -12.43
N ASP A 82 6.10 18.12 -12.68
CA ASP A 82 6.83 17.21 -11.79
C ASP A 82 7.02 17.82 -10.40
N ARG A 83 7.37 19.11 -10.32
CA ARG A 83 7.48 19.81 -9.03
C ARG A 83 6.14 19.84 -8.29
N LYS A 84 5.04 20.18 -8.96
CA LYS A 84 3.70 20.15 -8.35
C LYS A 84 3.37 18.76 -7.85
N ALA A 85 3.57 17.73 -8.67
CA ALA A 85 3.32 16.33 -8.31
C ALA A 85 4.11 15.90 -7.06
N ARG A 86 5.39 16.28 -6.97
CA ARG A 86 6.22 16.05 -5.78
C ARG A 86 5.71 16.81 -4.56
N GLU A 87 5.31 18.06 -4.71
CA GLU A 87 4.75 18.86 -3.62
C GLU A 87 3.41 18.29 -3.11
N THR A 88 2.52 17.81 -3.99
CA THR A 88 1.30 17.10 -3.57
C THR A 88 1.62 15.80 -2.86
N ALA A 89 2.52 14.98 -3.42
CA ALA A 89 2.92 13.72 -2.80
C ALA A 89 3.51 13.93 -1.40
N GLN A 90 4.38 14.93 -1.22
CA GLN A 90 4.93 15.30 0.09
C GLN A 90 3.85 15.77 1.07
N ARG A 91 2.89 16.59 0.61
CA ARG A 91 1.79 17.06 1.47
C ARG A 91 0.88 15.91 1.90
N GLU A 92 0.57 14.98 1.00
CA GLU A 92 -0.21 13.79 1.33
C GLU A 92 0.53 12.88 2.31
N GLU A 93 1.83 12.66 2.10
CA GLU A 93 2.66 11.89 3.03
C GLU A 93 2.70 12.56 4.42
N GLU A 94 2.89 13.89 4.48
CA GLU A 94 2.90 14.63 5.74
C GLU A 94 1.54 14.57 6.45
N LYS A 95 0.43 14.68 5.70
CA LYS A 95 -0.92 14.56 6.23
C LYS A 95 -1.17 13.17 6.80
N ASN A 96 -0.82 12.12 6.06
CA ASN A 96 -0.96 10.73 6.50
C ASN A 96 -0.12 10.49 7.76
N ARG A 97 1.14 10.94 7.79
CA ARG A 97 2.03 10.84 8.95
C ARG A 97 1.47 11.57 10.18
N LYS A 98 0.88 12.75 10.00
CA LYS A 98 0.21 13.50 11.08
C LYS A 98 -1.03 12.76 11.60
N GLU A 99 -1.81 12.17 10.71
CA GLU A 99 -3.04 11.45 11.05
C GLU A 99 -2.74 10.14 11.79
N GLU A 100 -1.75 9.37 11.32
CA GLU A 100 -1.23 8.19 12.02
C GLU A 100 -0.72 8.54 13.42
N LYS A 101 0.07 9.62 13.55
CA LYS A 101 0.57 10.09 14.85
C LYS A 101 -0.56 10.47 15.79
N LYS A 102 -1.59 11.16 15.29
CA LYS A 102 -2.78 11.54 16.07
C LYS A 102 -3.58 10.30 16.51
N SER A 103 -3.72 9.31 15.63
CA SER A 103 -4.37 8.03 15.92
C SER A 103 -3.63 7.27 17.02
N SER A 104 -2.31 7.13 16.88
CA SER A 104 -1.43 6.49 17.88
C SER A 104 -1.53 7.16 19.25
N LEU A 105 -1.43 8.49 19.31
CA LEU A 105 -1.60 9.26 20.55
C LEU A 105 -2.98 9.05 21.19
N LYS A 106 -4.04 8.97 20.39
CA LYS A 106 -5.40 8.70 20.88
C LYS A 106 -5.49 7.29 21.49
N GLY A 107 -4.88 6.30 20.85
CA GLY A 107 -4.78 4.93 21.37
C GLY A 107 -4.06 4.89 22.72
N MET A 108 -2.88 5.50 22.80
CA MET A 108 -2.08 5.57 24.03
C MET A 108 -2.79 6.27 25.17
N LYS A 109 -3.56 7.35 24.90
CA LYS A 109 -4.36 8.03 25.93
C LYS A 109 -5.46 7.13 26.49
N LYS A 110 -6.13 6.35 25.63
CA LYS A 110 -7.15 5.40 26.07
C LYS A 110 -6.56 4.27 26.90
N GLU A 111 -5.43 3.71 26.46
CA GLU A 111 -4.72 2.65 27.18
C GLU A 111 -4.28 3.13 28.57
N LYS A 112 -3.73 4.35 28.67
CA LYS A 112 -3.41 4.98 29.94
C LYS A 112 -4.63 5.11 30.85
N ALA A 113 -5.74 5.64 30.35
CA ALA A 113 -6.96 5.79 31.14
C ALA A 113 -7.50 4.43 31.65
N ALA A 114 -7.37 3.37 30.84
CA ALA A 114 -7.73 2.01 31.26
C ALA A 114 -6.80 1.49 32.37
N LEU A 115 -5.49 1.71 32.25
CA LEU A 115 -4.52 1.37 33.30
C LEU A 115 -4.76 2.14 34.60
N ASP A 116 -5.06 3.43 34.51
CA ASP A 116 -5.36 4.27 35.68
C ASP A 116 -6.63 3.76 36.40
N ALA A 117 -7.66 3.38 35.64
CA ALA A 117 -8.88 2.78 36.19
C ALA A 117 -8.63 1.40 36.81
N GLU A 118 -7.80 0.56 36.17
CA GLU A 118 -7.41 -0.75 36.71
C GLU A 118 -6.62 -0.61 38.02
N TYR A 119 -5.68 0.34 38.06
CA TYR A 119 -4.93 0.66 39.27
C TYR A 119 -5.83 1.14 40.41
N ALA A 120 -6.82 2.00 40.12
CA ALA A 120 -7.79 2.44 41.12
C ALA A 120 -8.58 1.26 41.71
N LYS A 121 -8.97 0.28 40.88
CA LYS A 121 -9.64 -0.95 41.35
C LYS A 121 -8.71 -1.81 42.20
N ILE A 122 -7.45 -1.99 41.81
CA ILE A 122 -6.44 -2.71 42.60
C ILE A 122 -6.29 -2.08 43.99
N ARG A 123 -6.25 -0.74 44.07
CA ARG A 123 -6.19 -0.01 45.34
C ARG A 123 -7.44 -0.23 46.21
N GLN A 124 -8.62 -0.29 45.60
CA GLN A 124 -9.86 -0.61 46.31
C GLN A 124 -9.88 -2.06 46.82
N ASP A 125 -9.48 -3.02 45.97
CA ASP A 125 -9.35 -4.44 46.34
C ASP A 125 -8.35 -4.61 47.50
N GLU A 126 -7.20 -3.93 47.45
CA GLU A 126 -6.19 -3.93 48.52
C GLU A 126 -6.78 -3.42 49.84
N GLN A 127 -7.46 -2.29 49.83
CA GLN A 127 -8.12 -1.74 51.02
C GLN A 127 -9.20 -2.67 51.57
N ALA A 128 -9.98 -3.32 50.71
CA ALA A 128 -11.00 -4.28 51.11
C ALA A 128 -10.37 -5.52 51.77
N LEU A 129 -9.26 -6.04 51.21
CA LEU A 129 -8.53 -7.17 51.76
C LEU A 129 -7.91 -6.87 53.13
N VAL A 130 -7.37 -5.65 53.31
CA VAL A 130 -6.84 -5.20 54.61
C VAL A 130 -7.97 -5.15 55.66
N LYS A 131 -9.10 -4.50 55.34
CA LYS A 131 -10.25 -4.42 56.24
C LYS A 131 -10.84 -5.79 56.57
N GLU A 132 -10.87 -6.72 55.62
CA GLU A 132 -11.33 -8.08 55.86
C GLU A 132 -10.39 -8.84 56.80
N LYS A 133 -9.08 -8.66 56.62
CA LYS A 133 -8.06 -9.26 57.49
C LYS A 133 -8.15 -8.73 58.94
N GLU A 134 -8.42 -7.44 59.12
CA GLU A 134 -8.58 -6.80 60.43
C GLU A 134 -9.78 -7.35 61.23
N LYS A 135 -10.83 -7.84 60.56
CA LYS A 135 -12.01 -8.42 61.23
C LYS A 135 -11.73 -9.76 61.93
N GLY A 136 -10.58 -10.37 61.68
CA GLY A 136 -10.20 -11.68 62.23
C GLY A 136 -10.92 -12.84 61.52
N LEU A 137 -10.19 -13.94 61.32
CA LEU A 137 -10.70 -15.14 60.64
C LEU A 137 -10.78 -16.27 61.66
N ALA A 138 -12.00 -16.67 62.05
CA ALA A 138 -12.22 -17.64 63.13
C ALA A 138 -12.29 -19.11 62.67
N THR A 139 -12.47 -19.37 61.38
CA THR A 139 -12.68 -20.72 60.83
C THR A 139 -11.68 -21.05 59.72
N SER A 140 -11.32 -22.33 59.61
CA SER A 140 -10.45 -22.82 58.53
C SER A 140 -11.00 -22.48 57.13
N ALA A 141 -12.32 -22.55 56.95
CA ALA A 141 -12.98 -22.16 55.71
C ALA A 141 -12.78 -20.67 55.37
N ALA A 142 -12.87 -19.78 56.37
CA ALA A 142 -12.62 -18.35 56.18
C ALA A 142 -11.14 -18.07 55.82
N ILE A 143 -10.20 -18.76 56.47
CA ILE A 143 -8.76 -18.64 56.17
C ILE A 143 -8.48 -19.08 54.73
N LYS A 144 -9.06 -20.21 54.28
CA LYS A 144 -8.91 -20.68 52.90
C LYS A 144 -9.46 -19.68 51.89
N ALA A 145 -10.67 -19.16 52.12
CA ALA A 145 -11.28 -18.15 51.25
C ALA A 145 -10.42 -16.87 51.16
N GLN A 146 -9.83 -16.43 52.27
CA GLN A 146 -8.93 -15.27 52.27
C GLN A 146 -7.65 -15.54 51.48
N ASN A 147 -7.05 -16.73 51.61
CA ASN A 147 -5.87 -17.10 50.84
C ASN A 147 -6.16 -17.13 49.33
N GLU A 148 -7.31 -17.65 48.92
CA GLU A 148 -7.75 -17.64 47.51
C GLU A 148 -7.93 -16.22 46.98
N LYS A 149 -8.55 -15.31 47.78
CA LYS A 149 -8.65 -13.90 47.42
C LYS A 149 -7.28 -13.24 47.27
N MET A 150 -6.35 -13.52 48.17
CA MET A 150 -4.97 -13.01 48.10
C MET A 150 -4.22 -13.52 46.87
N LEU A 151 -4.44 -14.78 46.46
CA LEU A 151 -3.85 -15.32 45.23
C LEU A 151 -4.38 -14.60 44.00
N ARG A 152 -5.71 -14.46 43.87
CA ARG A 152 -6.33 -13.71 42.76
C ARG A 152 -5.87 -12.25 42.73
N PHE A 153 -5.70 -11.63 43.90
CA PHE A 153 -5.17 -10.26 43.98
C PHE A 153 -3.73 -10.18 43.47
N LYS A 154 -2.87 -11.12 43.85
CA LYS A 154 -1.49 -11.20 43.33
C LYS A 154 -1.47 -11.38 41.82
N GLU A 155 -2.33 -12.23 41.27
CA GLU A 155 -2.48 -12.43 39.82
C GLU A 155 -2.87 -11.11 39.12
N LYS A 156 -3.91 -10.42 39.61
CA LYS A 156 -4.30 -9.10 39.07
C LYS A 156 -3.16 -8.07 39.10
N VAL A 157 -2.41 -8.02 40.19
CA VAL A 157 -1.27 -7.10 40.32
C VAL A 157 -0.15 -7.47 39.34
N ALA A 158 0.09 -8.76 39.11
CA ALA A 158 1.07 -9.22 38.13
C ALA A 158 0.64 -8.85 36.69
N GLU A 159 -0.61 -9.10 36.32
CA GLU A 159 -1.17 -8.71 35.03
C GLU A 159 -1.07 -7.20 34.80
N TYR A 160 -1.41 -6.39 35.80
CA TYR A 160 -1.28 -4.93 35.73
C TYR A 160 0.18 -4.51 35.47
N LYS A 161 1.15 -5.12 36.15
CA LYS A 161 2.57 -4.82 35.94
C LYS A 161 3.03 -5.15 34.52
N GLU A 162 2.60 -6.28 33.97
CA GLU A 162 2.93 -6.63 32.58
C GLU A 162 2.31 -5.63 31.59
N LYS A 163 1.05 -5.24 31.79
CA LYS A 163 0.42 -4.20 30.96
C LYS A 163 1.12 -2.85 31.09
N GLN A 164 1.54 -2.46 32.29
CA GLN A 164 2.28 -1.22 32.53
C GLN A 164 3.65 -1.25 31.84
N LYS A 165 4.35 -2.37 31.88
CA LYS A 165 5.62 -2.57 31.18
C LYS A 165 5.43 -2.44 29.66
N ALA A 166 4.46 -3.15 29.09
CA ALA A 166 4.14 -3.06 27.67
C ALA A 166 3.77 -1.62 27.24
N TYR A 167 3.01 -0.90 28.07
CA TYR A 167 2.68 0.50 27.81
C TYR A 167 3.91 1.41 27.83
N THR A 168 4.85 1.17 28.75
CA THR A 168 6.11 1.92 28.84
C THR A 168 6.98 1.68 27.61
N GLU A 169 7.13 0.43 27.17
CA GLU A 169 7.86 0.08 25.94
C GLU A 169 7.24 0.75 24.69
N LYS A 170 5.90 0.83 24.62
CA LYS A 170 5.19 1.57 23.57
C LYS A 170 5.52 3.08 23.62
N LEU A 171 5.62 3.67 24.79
CA LEU A 171 6.00 5.09 24.94
C LEU A 171 7.44 5.34 24.50
N ASP A 172 8.35 4.46 24.89
CA ASP A 172 9.77 4.60 24.54
C ASP A 172 10.01 4.45 23.04
N THR A 173 9.33 3.50 22.39
CA THR A 173 9.37 3.36 20.94
C THR A 173 8.82 4.61 20.25
N PHE A 174 7.65 5.10 20.65
CA PHE A 174 7.05 6.32 20.09
C PHE A 174 7.93 7.57 20.30
N ASN A 175 8.57 7.71 21.46
CA ASN A 175 9.48 8.82 21.74
C ASN A 175 10.80 8.71 20.96
N SER A 176 11.32 7.50 20.78
CA SER A 176 12.56 7.28 20.01
C SER A 176 12.36 7.56 18.52
N THR A 177 11.19 7.26 17.96
CA THR A 177 10.83 7.65 16.57
C THR A 177 10.70 9.16 16.40
N LYS A 178 10.56 9.93 17.48
CA LYS A 178 10.46 11.40 17.43
C LYS A 178 11.83 12.10 17.37
N ASN A 179 12.90 11.42 17.80
CA ASN A 179 14.26 11.98 17.91
C ASN A 179 15.23 11.52 16.79
N LYS A 180 14.73 10.82 15.78
CA LYS A 180 15.44 10.52 14.52
C LYS A 180 14.81 11.34 13.40
#